data_AF-A0A938HAG6-F1
#
_entry.id   AF-A0A938HAG6-F1
#
_cell.length_a   1.000
_cell.length_b   1.000
_cell.length_c   1.000
_cell.angle_alpha   90.00
_cell.angle_beta   90.00
_cell.angle_gamma   90.00
#
_symmetry.space_group_name_H-M   'P 1'
#
loop_
_entity.id
_entity.type
_entity.pdbx_description
1 polymer ?
#
loop_
_entity_poly.entity_id
_entity_poly.type
_entity_poly.pdbx_seq_one_letter_code
_entity_poly.pdbx_strand_id
1 'polypeptide(L)'
;MVGLFQYQTALTDSSIWVGLDMFMKEDYRYYPSVENLYQYQRRRTAPRYMPVAVARTLAEDWVRENLIVASKNEATLLDQILREGQTLACMRWLLPEIHDTLLLGYSAAQWKWIKNNQGQVWRDLVTQDLLFTGDPAILSRYLNDGPFSSGYPQQSAPALGLFIGDAVVQKWIQSDGKAGALPPWTLLLKNRDRPSTQLLKKSGYKGR
;
A
#
# COMPACT_ATOMS: atom_id res chain seq x y z
N MET A 1 19.37 -17.09 8.06
CA MET A 1 20.10 -15.90 8.55
C MET A 1 19.25 -14.70 8.18
N VAL A 2 18.63 -14.03 9.15
CA VAL A 2 17.98 -12.73 8.91
C VAL A 2 19.13 -11.73 8.82
N GLY A 3 19.44 -11.21 7.62
CA GLY A 3 20.51 -10.25 7.46
C GLY A 3 20.19 -8.94 8.17
N LEU A 4 21.20 -8.28 8.74
CA LEU A 4 21.09 -6.91 9.24
C LEU A 4 20.52 -6.01 8.13
N PHE A 5 19.61 -5.11 8.50
CA PHE A 5 18.93 -4.19 7.59
C PHE A 5 18.06 -4.80 6.47
N GLN A 6 17.69 -6.08 6.54
CA GLN A 6 16.84 -6.70 5.50
C GLN A 6 15.34 -6.60 5.77
N TYR A 7 14.90 -6.71 7.02
CA TYR A 7 13.49 -6.74 7.38
C TYR A 7 13.21 -5.76 8.53
N GLN A 8 12.24 -4.86 8.33
CA GLN A 8 11.79 -3.95 9.40
C GLN A 8 11.05 -4.72 10.51
N THR A 9 10.25 -5.69 10.10
CA THR A 9 9.36 -6.48 10.96
C THR A 9 9.21 -7.89 10.41
N ALA A 10 8.99 -8.86 11.30
CA ALA A 10 8.67 -10.24 10.94
C ALA A 10 7.65 -10.83 11.91
N LEU A 11 6.84 -11.78 11.44
CA LEU A 11 5.85 -12.49 12.24
C LEU A 11 6.22 -13.95 12.42
N THR A 12 5.85 -14.47 13.58
CA THR A 12 5.67 -15.89 13.85
C THR A 12 4.24 -16.11 14.35
N ASP A 13 3.85 -17.37 14.53
CA ASP A 13 2.52 -17.75 15.04
C ASP A 13 2.15 -17.09 16.39
N SER A 14 3.13 -16.61 17.14
CA SER A 14 2.94 -16.08 18.51
C SER A 14 3.74 -14.81 18.82
N SER A 15 4.49 -14.25 17.87
CA SER A 15 5.37 -13.11 18.16
C SER A 15 5.58 -12.20 16.95
N ILE A 16 5.82 -10.92 17.24
CA ILE A 16 6.26 -9.92 16.26
C ILE A 16 7.70 -9.53 16.58
N TRP A 17 8.57 -9.62 15.59
CA TRP A 17 9.96 -9.20 15.67
C TRP A 17 10.10 -7.84 15.00
N VAL A 18 10.84 -6.92 15.62
CA VAL A 18 11.07 -5.56 15.11
C VAL A 18 12.58 -5.29 15.06
N GLY A 19 13.10 -5.01 13.86
CA GLY A 19 14.50 -4.62 13.66
C GLY A 19 14.70 -3.15 14.03
N LEU A 20 15.15 -2.88 15.27
CA LEU A 20 15.35 -1.50 15.75
C LEU A 20 16.41 -0.73 14.96
N ASP A 21 17.37 -1.45 14.37
CA ASP A 21 18.37 -0.93 13.44
C ASP A 21 17.75 -0.33 12.17
N MET A 22 16.48 -0.66 11.84
CA MET A 22 15.73 -0.06 10.73
C MET A 22 14.97 1.21 11.09
N PHE A 23 15.07 1.67 12.33
CA PHE A 23 14.33 2.83 12.85
C PHE A 23 15.23 3.91 13.50
N MET A 24 16.48 4.02 13.03
CA MET A 24 17.52 4.91 13.61
C MET A 24 17.62 6.31 12.98
N LYS A 25 16.64 6.71 12.18
CA LYS A 25 16.56 7.96 11.38
C LYS A 25 17.45 7.97 10.14
N GLU A 26 17.04 8.75 9.14
CA GLU A 26 17.64 8.80 7.79
C GLU A 26 19.16 9.06 7.80
N ASP A 27 19.65 9.81 8.79
CA ASP A 27 21.03 10.24 8.97
C ASP A 27 21.90 9.26 9.78
N TYR A 28 21.40 8.06 10.10
CA TYR A 28 22.18 7.06 10.82
C TYR A 28 23.44 6.66 10.04
N ARG A 29 24.60 6.77 10.70
CA ARG A 29 25.94 6.69 10.10
C ARG A 29 26.25 5.46 9.25
N TYR A 30 25.58 4.32 9.51
CA TYR A 30 25.83 3.07 8.77
C TYR A 30 24.88 2.85 7.60
N TYR A 31 23.75 3.57 7.50
CA TYR A 31 22.83 3.38 6.39
C TYR A 31 23.44 3.64 5.00
N PRO A 32 24.37 4.59 4.79
CA PRO A 32 25.03 4.76 3.50
C PRO A 32 25.87 3.55 3.06
N SER A 33 26.34 2.72 4.01
CA SER A 33 27.10 1.49 3.70
C SER A 33 26.22 0.25 3.51
N VAL A 34 24.91 0.36 3.74
CA VAL A 34 23.98 -0.75 3.53
C VAL A 34 23.65 -0.84 2.04
N GLU A 35 23.98 -1.99 1.44
CA GLU A 35 23.63 -2.29 0.06
C GLU A 35 22.10 -2.27 -0.13
N ASN A 36 21.62 -1.72 -1.24
CA ASN A 36 20.20 -1.64 -1.58
C ASN A 36 19.32 -0.79 -0.62
N LEU A 37 19.92 0.02 0.27
CA LEU A 37 19.19 1.00 1.08
C LEU A 37 19.28 2.42 0.49
N TYR A 38 18.40 2.69 -0.46
CA TYR A 38 18.36 3.96 -1.19
C TYR A 38 17.84 5.13 -0.33
N GLN A 39 18.18 6.37 -0.72
CA GLN A 39 17.81 7.57 0.04
C GLN A 39 16.28 7.69 0.28
N TYR A 40 15.46 7.38 -0.73
CA TYR A 40 14.00 7.44 -0.60
C TYR A 40 13.44 6.45 0.45
N GLN A 41 14.14 5.34 0.69
CA GLN A 41 13.79 4.37 1.74
C GLN A 41 14.28 4.84 3.11
N ARG A 42 15.49 5.43 3.18
CA ARG A 42 16.07 5.96 4.43
C ARG A 42 15.20 7.05 5.08
N ARG A 43 14.45 7.83 4.30
CA ARG A 43 13.44 8.77 4.85
C ARG A 43 12.42 8.12 5.78
N ARG A 44 12.17 6.81 5.61
CA ARG A 44 11.20 6.02 6.37
C ARG A 44 11.81 5.21 7.51
N THR A 45 13.06 5.48 7.87
CA THR A 45 13.72 4.84 9.03
C THR A 45 13.63 5.69 10.29
N ALA A 46 12.81 6.74 10.34
CA ALA A 46 12.55 7.45 11.59
C ALA A 46 11.67 6.59 12.54
N PRO A 47 11.83 6.68 13.88
CA PRO A 47 11.06 5.88 14.84
C PRO A 47 9.54 5.91 14.65
N ARG A 48 9.00 7.03 14.17
CA ARG A 48 7.56 7.18 13.86
C ARG A 48 7.02 6.24 12.78
N TYR A 49 7.87 5.60 11.98
CA TYR A 49 7.48 4.59 11.00
C TYR A 49 7.40 3.18 11.58
N MET A 50 7.87 2.96 12.82
CA MET A 50 7.83 1.64 13.46
C MET A 50 6.41 1.10 13.64
N PRO A 51 5.42 1.88 14.15
CA PRO A 51 4.05 1.40 14.22
C PRO A 51 3.47 1.08 12.83
N VAL A 52 3.83 1.86 11.81
CA VAL A 52 3.39 1.65 10.41
C VAL A 52 3.91 0.31 9.87
N ALA A 53 5.18 -0.01 10.11
CA ALA A 53 5.76 -1.29 9.69
C ALA A 53 5.09 -2.48 10.39
N VAL A 54 4.87 -2.38 11.71
CA VAL A 54 4.17 -3.42 12.48
C VAL A 54 2.74 -3.62 11.96
N ALA A 55 1.98 -2.54 11.80
CA ALA A 55 0.61 -2.61 11.32
C ALA A 55 0.52 -3.15 9.89
N ARG A 56 1.45 -2.76 9.01
CA ARG A 56 1.53 -3.29 7.64
C ARG A 56 1.75 -4.80 7.67
N THR A 57 2.73 -5.26 8.42
CA THR A 57 3.04 -6.69 8.52
C THR A 57 1.85 -7.50 9.05
N LEU A 58 1.16 -7.02 10.10
CA LEU A 58 -0.06 -7.67 10.60
C LEU A 58 -1.21 -7.64 9.59
N ALA A 59 -1.42 -6.52 8.90
CA ALA A 59 -2.49 -6.38 7.93
C ALA A 59 -2.26 -7.26 6.69
N GLU A 60 -1.03 -7.30 6.17
CA GLU A 60 -0.65 -8.12 5.01
C GLU A 60 -0.80 -9.62 5.31
N ASP A 61 -0.38 -10.05 6.49
CA ASP A 61 -0.54 -11.42 6.97
C ASP A 61 -2.02 -11.78 7.06
N TRP A 62 -2.82 -10.96 7.76
CA TRP A 62 -4.25 -11.19 7.87
C TRP A 62 -4.96 -11.22 6.51
N VAL A 63 -4.67 -10.27 5.61
CA VAL A 63 -5.23 -10.23 4.25
C VAL A 63 -4.86 -11.47 3.45
N ARG A 64 -3.61 -11.94 3.59
CA ARG A 64 -3.12 -13.13 2.89
C ARG A 64 -3.82 -14.41 3.33
N GLU A 65 -4.08 -14.56 4.63
CA GLU A 65 -4.70 -15.76 5.17
C GLU A 65 -6.22 -15.80 4.97
N ASN A 66 -6.88 -14.63 4.98
CA ASN A 66 -8.33 -14.58 5.10
C ASN A 66 -9.07 -14.25 3.79
N LEU A 67 -8.40 -13.63 2.82
CA LEU A 67 -9.03 -13.20 1.57
C LEU A 67 -8.65 -14.12 0.40
N ILE A 68 -9.65 -14.45 -0.43
CA ILE A 68 -9.43 -15.26 -1.64
C ILE A 68 -9.06 -14.30 -2.77
N VAL A 69 -7.76 -14.17 -3.03
CA VAL A 69 -7.22 -13.29 -4.06
C VAL A 69 -6.52 -14.15 -5.11
N ALA A 70 -6.55 -13.70 -6.37
CA ALA A 70 -5.84 -14.37 -7.45
C ALA A 70 -4.37 -14.60 -7.07
N SER A 71 -3.81 -15.74 -7.50
CA SER A 71 -2.40 -16.06 -7.26
C SER A 71 -1.52 -14.99 -7.92
N LYS A 72 -0.31 -14.74 -7.38
CA LYS A 72 0.55 -13.64 -7.86
C LYS A 72 0.83 -13.69 -9.38
N ASN A 73 0.84 -14.88 -9.97
CA ASN A 73 1.10 -15.08 -11.39
C ASN A 73 -0.14 -14.89 -12.28
N GLU A 74 -1.34 -14.88 -11.68
CA GLU A 74 -2.63 -14.74 -12.37
C GLU A 74 -3.30 -13.40 -12.04
N ALA A 75 -2.81 -12.69 -11.02
CA ALA A 75 -3.39 -11.46 -10.52
C ALA A 75 -3.16 -10.28 -11.48
N THR A 76 -4.26 -9.66 -11.90
CA THR A 76 -4.24 -8.42 -12.67
C THR A 76 -3.75 -7.25 -11.82
N LEU A 77 -3.45 -6.11 -12.46
CA LEU A 77 -3.14 -4.87 -11.74
C LEU A 77 -4.27 -4.51 -10.77
N LEU A 78 -5.53 -4.67 -11.17
CA LEU A 78 -6.68 -4.39 -10.33
C LEU A 78 -6.68 -5.27 -9.06
N ASP A 79 -6.42 -6.56 -9.20
CA ASP A 79 -6.36 -7.47 -8.05
C ASP A 79 -5.29 -7.04 -7.05
N GLN A 80 -4.12 -6.65 -7.55
CA GLN A 80 -2.99 -6.26 -6.72
C GLN A 80 -3.20 -4.91 -6.03
N ILE A 81 -3.73 -3.89 -6.73
CA ILE A 81 -4.01 -2.60 -6.10
C ILE A 81 -5.14 -2.72 -5.07
N LEU A 82 -6.17 -3.53 -5.32
CA LEU A 82 -7.25 -3.70 -4.33
C LEU A 82 -6.76 -4.46 -3.11
N ARG A 83 -5.88 -5.44 -3.27
CA ARG A 83 -5.22 -6.12 -2.15
C ARG A 83 -4.46 -5.11 -1.27
N GLU A 84 -3.70 -4.21 -1.88
CA GLU A 84 -3.02 -3.13 -1.14
C GLU A 84 -4.01 -2.17 -0.47
N GLY A 85 -5.11 -1.82 -1.12
CA GLY A 85 -6.16 -1.00 -0.52
C GLY A 85 -6.83 -1.66 0.69
N GLN A 86 -7.03 -2.98 0.65
CA GLN A 86 -7.57 -3.76 1.75
C GLN A 86 -6.58 -3.80 2.92
N THR A 87 -5.29 -4.01 2.65
CA THR A 87 -4.22 -3.91 3.65
C THR A 87 -4.22 -2.52 4.30
N LEU A 88 -4.25 -1.45 3.51
CA LEU A 88 -4.26 -0.07 4.02
C LEU A 88 -5.51 0.25 4.84
N ALA A 89 -6.67 -0.29 4.47
CA ALA A 89 -7.87 -0.17 5.29
C ALA A 89 -7.68 -0.77 6.69
N CYS A 90 -7.11 -1.99 6.78
CA CYS A 90 -6.76 -2.61 8.06
C CYS A 90 -5.75 -1.77 8.84
N MET A 91 -4.69 -1.26 8.18
CA MET A 91 -3.69 -0.41 8.84
C MET A 91 -4.30 0.89 9.39
N ARG A 92 -5.21 1.54 8.66
CA ARG A 92 -5.93 2.75 9.15
C ARG A 92 -6.73 2.48 10.41
N TRP A 93 -7.33 1.29 10.52
CA TRP A 93 -8.05 0.89 11.72
C TRP A 93 -7.11 0.62 12.91
N LEU A 94 -5.94 0.01 12.65
CA LEU A 94 -4.92 -0.23 13.69
C LEU A 94 -4.24 1.06 14.15
N LEU A 95 -4.14 2.06 13.28
CA LEU A 95 -3.40 3.31 13.50
C LEU A 95 -4.26 4.55 13.16
N PRO A 96 -5.39 4.78 13.86
CA PRO A 96 -6.36 5.82 13.49
C PRO A 96 -5.81 7.25 13.60
N GLU A 97 -4.76 7.46 14.39
CA GLU A 97 -4.13 8.76 14.60
C GLU A 97 -2.97 9.05 13.62
N ILE A 98 -2.55 8.06 12.81
CA ILE A 98 -1.43 8.25 11.87
C ILE A 98 -1.91 8.92 10.59
N HIS A 99 -1.18 9.96 10.19
CA HIS A 99 -1.43 10.68 8.95
C HIS A 99 -1.13 9.82 7.71
N ASP A 100 -1.96 9.94 6.68
CA ASP A 100 -1.88 9.19 5.41
C ASP A 100 -0.50 9.22 4.75
N THR A 101 0.22 10.34 4.86
CA THR A 101 1.59 10.47 4.34
C THR A 101 2.56 9.50 5.00
N LEU A 102 2.42 9.23 6.30
CA LEU A 102 3.24 8.23 6.99
C LEU A 102 2.78 6.82 6.58
N LEU A 103 1.46 6.61 6.51
CA LEU A 103 0.87 5.31 6.18
C LEU A 103 1.31 4.81 4.79
N LEU A 104 1.32 5.70 3.80
CA LEU A 104 1.75 5.44 2.42
C LEU A 104 3.26 5.70 2.22
N GLY A 105 3.94 6.28 3.20
CA GLY A 105 5.36 6.61 3.12
C GLY A 105 5.70 7.76 2.15
N TYR A 106 4.72 8.57 1.76
CA TYR A 106 4.88 9.70 0.85
C TYR A 106 5.45 10.94 1.55
N SER A 107 6.30 11.69 0.84
CA SER A 107 6.63 13.05 1.26
C SER A 107 5.42 13.98 1.10
N ALA A 108 5.47 15.15 1.74
CA ALA A 108 4.45 16.17 1.53
C ALA A 108 4.30 16.58 0.05
N ALA A 109 5.42 16.64 -0.69
CA ALA A 109 5.41 16.94 -2.12
C ALA A 109 4.75 15.83 -2.95
N GLN A 110 5.11 14.57 -2.69
CA GLN A 110 4.52 13.40 -3.35
C GLN A 110 3.02 13.30 -3.06
N TRP A 111 2.61 13.53 -1.80
CA TRP A 111 1.21 13.58 -1.38
C TRP A 111 0.43 14.68 -2.08
N LYS A 112 0.95 15.92 -2.09
CA LYS A 112 0.34 17.04 -2.80
C LYS A 112 0.18 16.72 -4.29
N TRP A 113 1.21 16.13 -4.91
CA TRP A 113 1.16 15.74 -6.31
C TRP A 113 0.05 14.72 -6.58
N ILE A 114 -0.02 13.62 -5.81
CA ILE A 114 -1.03 12.58 -6.08
C ILE A 114 -2.45 13.09 -5.80
N LYS A 115 -2.66 13.94 -4.79
CA LYS A 115 -3.97 14.55 -4.54
C LYS A 115 -4.46 15.40 -5.72
N ASN A 116 -3.55 16.08 -6.42
CA ASN A 116 -3.88 16.90 -7.59
C ASN A 116 -3.98 16.09 -8.90
N ASN A 117 -3.31 14.93 -8.98
CA ASN A 117 -3.17 14.16 -10.23
C ASN A 117 -3.89 12.81 -10.23
N GLN A 118 -4.49 12.36 -9.13
CA GLN A 118 -5.18 11.07 -9.02
C GLN A 118 -6.22 10.85 -10.13
N GLY A 119 -6.92 11.91 -10.57
CA GLY A 119 -7.88 11.81 -11.67
C GLY A 119 -7.22 11.55 -13.03
N GLN A 120 -6.03 12.09 -13.27
CA GLN A 120 -5.25 11.75 -14.46
C GLN A 120 -4.75 10.32 -14.39
N VAL A 121 -4.16 9.92 -13.26
CA VAL A 121 -3.67 8.54 -13.05
C VAL A 121 -4.81 7.54 -13.26
N TRP A 122 -5.99 7.79 -12.71
CA TRP A 122 -7.17 6.96 -12.92
C TRP A 122 -7.59 6.90 -14.39
N ARG A 123 -7.59 8.04 -15.10
CA ARG A 123 -7.90 8.08 -16.53
C ARG A 123 -6.92 7.25 -17.35
N ASP A 124 -5.62 7.33 -17.03
CA ASP A 124 -4.59 6.54 -17.72
C ASP A 124 -4.86 5.04 -17.54
N LEU A 125 -5.14 4.61 -16.30
CA LEU A 125 -5.45 3.21 -15.96
C LEU A 125 -6.66 2.68 -16.72
N VAL A 126 -7.74 3.46 -16.82
CA VAL A 126 -8.99 3.03 -17.47
C VAL A 126 -8.90 3.11 -18.99
N THR A 127 -8.38 4.20 -19.55
CA THR A 127 -8.36 4.44 -21.00
C THR A 127 -7.45 3.46 -21.74
N GLN A 128 -6.38 3.04 -21.08
CA GLN A 128 -5.41 2.08 -21.62
C GLN A 128 -5.71 0.63 -21.17
N ASP A 129 -6.86 0.39 -20.54
CA ASP A 129 -7.29 -0.92 -20.03
C ASP A 129 -6.27 -1.61 -19.09
N LEU A 130 -5.44 -0.82 -18.40
CA LEU A 130 -4.32 -1.31 -17.61
C LEU A 130 -4.76 -2.04 -16.35
N LEU A 131 -5.99 -1.82 -15.89
CA LEU A 131 -6.52 -2.48 -14.69
C LEU A 131 -6.57 -4.02 -14.86
N PHE A 132 -6.77 -4.52 -16.07
CA PHE A 132 -6.94 -5.95 -16.32
C PHE A 132 -5.67 -6.63 -16.86
N THR A 133 -4.56 -5.90 -16.97
CA THR A 133 -3.30 -6.47 -17.42
C THR A 133 -2.60 -7.27 -16.31
N GLY A 134 -1.92 -8.35 -16.70
CA GLY A 134 -0.96 -9.09 -15.88
C GLY A 134 0.50 -8.83 -16.29
N ASP A 135 0.74 -7.85 -17.18
CA ASP A 135 2.09 -7.54 -17.67
C ASP A 135 3.03 -7.13 -16.53
N PRO A 136 4.14 -7.85 -16.28
CA PRO A 136 5.05 -7.58 -15.17
C PRO A 136 5.69 -6.18 -15.20
N ALA A 137 5.95 -5.61 -16.38
CA ALA A 137 6.52 -4.28 -16.51
C ALA A 137 5.50 -3.20 -16.12
N ILE A 138 4.24 -3.39 -16.50
CA ILE A 138 3.14 -2.50 -16.11
C ILE A 138 2.86 -2.61 -14.61
N LEU A 139 2.79 -3.84 -14.08
CA LEU A 139 2.62 -4.09 -12.64
C LEU A 139 3.72 -3.38 -11.83
N SER A 140 4.99 -3.60 -12.20
CA SER A 140 6.16 -2.95 -11.59
C SER A 140 6.02 -1.42 -11.58
N ARG A 141 5.60 -0.82 -12.69
CA ARG A 141 5.45 0.64 -12.81
C ARG A 141 4.46 1.25 -11.79
N TYR A 142 3.39 0.53 -11.45
CA TYR A 142 2.34 1.03 -10.54
C TYR A 142 2.46 0.54 -9.11
N LEU A 143 3.13 -0.59 -8.86
CA LEU A 143 3.19 -1.20 -7.53
C LEU A 143 4.54 -1.02 -6.85
N ASN A 144 5.63 -0.90 -7.61
CA ASN A 144 6.94 -0.81 -6.99
C ASN A 144 7.21 0.58 -6.41
N ASP A 145 7.93 0.54 -5.29
CA ASP A 145 8.43 1.71 -4.62
C ASP A 145 9.59 2.35 -5.41
N GLY A 146 9.87 3.62 -5.11
CA GLY A 146 10.91 4.38 -5.78
C GLY A 146 10.90 5.85 -5.37
N PRO A 147 11.79 6.67 -5.97
CA PRO A 147 11.76 8.12 -5.76
C PRO A 147 10.54 8.78 -6.42
N PHE A 148 10.06 8.22 -7.54
CA PHE A 148 8.91 8.68 -8.33
C PHE A 148 8.39 7.52 -9.20
N SER A 149 7.21 7.66 -9.82
CA SER A 149 6.68 6.64 -10.73
C SER A 149 7.18 6.82 -12.16
N SER A 150 7.68 5.75 -12.76
CA SER A 150 8.14 5.74 -14.16
C SER A 150 7.01 6.15 -15.11
N GLY A 151 7.32 7.01 -16.09
CA GLY A 151 6.32 7.60 -17.00
C GLY A 151 5.61 8.84 -16.45
N TYR A 152 5.90 9.27 -15.21
CA TYR A 152 5.39 10.49 -14.61
C TYR A 152 6.52 11.46 -14.25
N PRO A 153 6.23 12.76 -14.02
CA PRO A 153 7.23 13.73 -13.58
C PRO A 153 7.95 13.29 -12.29
N GLN A 154 9.17 13.78 -12.07
CA GLN A 154 9.98 13.43 -10.89
C GLN A 154 9.32 13.81 -9.55
N GLN A 155 8.35 14.73 -9.53
CA GLN A 155 7.58 15.06 -8.32
C GLN A 155 6.47 14.07 -8.00
N SER A 156 6.23 13.08 -8.88
CA SER A 156 5.17 12.09 -8.68
C SER A 156 5.43 11.21 -7.46
N ALA A 157 4.34 10.78 -6.83
CA ALA A 157 4.42 9.73 -5.82
C ALA A 157 4.82 8.41 -6.49
N PRO A 158 5.65 7.58 -5.84
CA PRO A 158 5.90 6.22 -6.30
C PRO A 158 4.68 5.33 -6.03
N ALA A 159 4.70 4.11 -6.58
CA ALA A 159 3.71 3.09 -6.29
C ALA A 159 2.25 3.61 -6.41
N LEU A 160 1.95 4.35 -7.48
CA LEU A 160 0.65 5.02 -7.67
C LEU A 160 -0.56 4.09 -7.54
N GLY A 161 -0.38 2.80 -7.85
CA GLY A 161 -1.39 1.77 -7.68
C GLY A 161 -1.85 1.61 -6.23
N LEU A 162 -0.96 1.74 -5.24
CA LEU A 162 -1.31 1.64 -3.82
C LEU A 162 -2.29 2.74 -3.42
N PHE A 163 -2.04 3.98 -3.86
CA PHE A 163 -2.94 5.09 -3.58
C PHE A 163 -4.31 4.91 -4.24
N ILE A 164 -4.35 4.47 -5.51
CA ILE A 164 -5.60 4.23 -6.23
C ILE A 164 -6.38 3.08 -5.57
N GLY A 165 -5.69 2.00 -5.21
CA GLY A 165 -6.26 0.87 -4.47
C GLY A 165 -6.89 1.29 -3.15
N ASP A 166 -6.16 2.06 -2.33
CA ASP A 166 -6.67 2.65 -1.08
C ASP A 166 -7.93 3.49 -1.36
N ALA A 167 -7.88 4.41 -2.32
CA ALA A 167 -9.02 5.27 -2.63
C ALA A 167 -10.28 4.47 -3.05
N VAL A 168 -10.11 3.40 -3.83
CA VAL A 168 -11.23 2.52 -4.23
C VAL A 168 -11.81 1.80 -3.01
N VAL A 169 -10.96 1.19 -2.18
CA VAL A 169 -11.39 0.43 -1.00
C VAL A 169 -12.03 1.33 0.05
N GLN A 170 -11.45 2.52 0.32
CA GLN A 170 -12.04 3.49 1.24
C GLN A 170 -13.43 3.90 0.78
N LYS A 171 -13.62 4.21 -0.50
CA LYS A 171 -14.92 4.59 -1.05
C LYS A 171 -15.94 3.46 -0.96
N TRP A 172 -15.49 2.21 -1.16
CA TRP A 172 -16.34 1.04 -0.98
C TRP A 172 -16.73 0.79 0.48
N ILE A 173 -15.82 0.93 1.43
CA ILE A 173 -16.14 0.81 2.87
C ILE A 173 -17.14 1.90 3.28
N GLN A 174 -16.95 3.13 2.80
CA GLN A 174 -17.85 4.26 3.06
C GLN A 174 -19.27 4.01 2.50
N SER A 175 -19.41 3.31 1.38
CA SER A 175 -20.72 3.02 0.79
C SER A 175 -21.51 1.91 1.51
N ASP A 176 -20.87 1.10 2.37
CA ASP A 176 -21.54 0.06 3.17
C ASP A 176 -22.33 0.63 4.36
N GLY A 177 -22.21 1.94 4.65
CA GLY A 177 -22.98 2.65 5.69
C GLY A 177 -22.59 2.34 7.13
N LYS A 178 -21.65 1.41 7.35
CA LYS A 178 -21.08 1.03 8.66
C LYS A 178 -19.64 1.49 8.85
N ALA A 179 -19.16 2.39 8.00
CA ALA A 179 -17.79 2.90 8.06
C ALA A 179 -17.51 3.51 9.45
N GLY A 180 -16.38 3.12 10.05
CA GLY A 180 -15.98 3.58 11.39
C GLY A 180 -16.64 2.86 12.57
N ALA A 181 -17.75 2.14 12.35
CA ALA A 181 -18.45 1.43 13.44
C ALA A 181 -17.92 0.01 13.69
N LEU A 182 -17.38 -0.62 12.66
CA LEU A 182 -16.81 -1.97 12.72
C LEU A 182 -15.42 -1.99 12.08
N PRO A 183 -14.54 -2.91 12.52
CA PRO A 183 -13.27 -3.09 11.86
C PRO A 183 -13.43 -3.47 10.39
N PRO A 184 -12.54 -3.00 9.50
CA PRO A 184 -12.63 -3.22 8.06
C PRO A 184 -12.65 -4.71 7.71
N TRP A 185 -11.92 -5.55 8.45
CA TRP A 185 -11.89 -6.99 8.22
C TRP A 185 -13.25 -7.66 8.29
N THR A 186 -14.23 -7.12 9.03
CA THR A 186 -15.60 -7.67 9.06
C THR A 186 -16.28 -7.58 7.68
N LEU A 187 -16.11 -6.45 6.98
CA LEU A 187 -16.65 -6.25 5.65
C LEU A 187 -15.83 -7.00 4.59
N LEU A 188 -14.51 -7.04 4.77
CA LEU A 188 -13.60 -7.82 3.90
C LEU A 188 -13.95 -9.30 3.93
N LEU A 189 -14.11 -9.90 5.12
CA LEU A 189 -14.48 -11.32 5.27
C LEU A 189 -15.83 -11.63 4.62
N LYS A 190 -16.82 -10.74 4.78
CA LYS A 190 -18.15 -10.89 4.16
C LYS A 190 -18.10 -10.89 2.63
N ASN A 191 -17.04 -10.33 2.03
CA ASN A 191 -16.86 -10.21 0.58
C ASN A 191 -15.59 -10.93 0.10
N ARG A 192 -15.05 -11.88 0.87
CA ARG A 192 -13.74 -12.52 0.59
C ARG A 192 -13.69 -13.33 -0.70
N ASP A 193 -14.86 -13.75 -1.20
CA ASP A 193 -15.07 -14.55 -2.42
C ASP A 193 -15.41 -13.69 -3.64
N ARG A 194 -15.47 -12.36 -3.47
CA ARG A 194 -15.90 -11.44 -4.52
C ARG A 194 -14.73 -11.09 -5.44
N PRO A 195 -14.92 -11.12 -6.77
CA PRO A 195 -13.88 -10.67 -7.67
C PRO A 195 -13.65 -9.16 -7.53
N SER A 196 -12.40 -8.75 -7.74
CA SER A 196 -11.93 -7.36 -7.70
C SER A 196 -12.77 -6.40 -8.55
N THR A 197 -13.24 -6.88 -9.70
CA THR A 197 -14.13 -6.12 -10.61
C THR A 197 -15.46 -5.75 -9.96
N GLN A 198 -16.01 -6.65 -9.14
CA GLN A 198 -17.25 -6.39 -8.42
C GLN A 198 -17.04 -5.39 -7.28
N LEU A 199 -15.92 -5.48 -6.56
CA LEU A 199 -15.56 -4.51 -5.53
C LEU A 199 -15.39 -3.12 -6.15
N LEU A 200 -14.63 -3.01 -7.24
CA LEU A 200 -14.47 -1.76 -7.99
C LEU A 200 -15.84 -1.19 -8.41
N LYS A 201 -16.72 -2.02 -8.99
CA LYS A 201 -18.06 -1.59 -9.39
C LYS A 201 -18.89 -1.07 -8.20
N LYS A 202 -18.88 -1.78 -7.07
CA LYS A 202 -19.59 -1.38 -5.85
C LYS A 202 -19.03 -0.11 -5.20
N SER A 203 -17.73 0.14 -5.35
CA SER A 203 -17.10 1.36 -4.83
C SER A 203 -17.63 2.63 -5.49
N GLY A 204 -18.10 2.55 -6.74
CA GLY A 204 -18.44 3.74 -7.53
C GLY A 204 -17.26 4.71 -7.71
N TYR A 205 -16.02 4.23 -7.60
CA TYR A 205 -14.82 5.04 -7.77
C TYR A 205 -14.68 5.50 -9.23
N LYS A 206 -14.41 6.79 -9.42
CA LYS A 206 -14.31 7.45 -10.74
C LYS A 206 -13.07 8.36 -10.84
N GLY A 207 -12.03 8.10 -10.04
CA GLY A 207 -10.83 8.93 -9.99
C GLY A 207 -11.00 10.26 -9.27
N ARG A 208 -12.02 10.36 -8.40
CA ARG A 208 -12.36 11.54 -7.58
C ARG A 208 -12.96 11.09 -6.26
#